data_AF-A0A0D7B8X5-F1
#
_entry.id   AF-A0A0D7B8X5-F1
#
_cell.length_a   1.000
_cell.length_b   1.000
_cell.length_c   1.000
_cell.angle_alpha   90.00
_cell.angle_beta   90.00
_cell.angle_gamma   90.00
#
_symmetry.space_group_name_H-M   'P 1'
#
loop_
_entity.id
_entity.type
_entity.pdbx_description
1 polymer ?
#
loop_
_entity_poly.entity_id
_entity_poly.type
_entity_poly.pdbx_seq_one_letter_code
_entity_poly.pdbx_strand_id
1 'polypeptide(L)'
;MTPPWLFFTAITALLCAGFAQLFIMPILTAAGTFRVIAPLSKEFKSKCTQFPEIRAQGCEKLSLHAETGLLYMACGNVEGRMRWMQGSAERLTGVDDISYLVMYDPSKPRSHAFQRVRLDGFDDPRTVAFHGMDVVPSSENSNEVFIYLVNHRMPIEGTPKELGTYDSAIEVFKSTVGSNTAKHIHTFLRNDVLRLPNDVSGSPDGTSVYFTTNFDASVRDPNLVFLHQIVSPSMTVGFCHVDSGCKNALTGLSLPNGIVTNGNGTYYVASVLKQGYIVAERQEDDTLVYTETIPTEHLGDDNLTLDENGALWSAALLRLADIGKGMKNATFPSPSGAVRISINTGLDSFYGAKYNVENVVEDDGSFLSYITTIAHDSRRGKLYFHGLMTPFLTECTYP
;
A
#
# COMPACT_ATOMS: atom_id res chain seq x y z
N MET A 1 -9.11 -56.68 23.80
CA MET A 1 -9.81 -56.00 22.69
C MET A 1 -9.67 -54.51 22.92
N THR A 2 -9.08 -53.77 21.98
CA THR A 2 -9.02 -52.31 22.05
C THR A 2 -10.44 -51.74 21.92
N PRO A 3 -10.87 -50.87 22.84
CA PRO A 3 -12.18 -50.24 22.74
C PRO A 3 -12.36 -49.50 21.40
N PRO A 4 -13.49 -49.68 20.70
CA PRO A 4 -13.75 -49.01 19.42
C PRO A 4 -13.62 -47.48 19.49
N TRP A 5 -13.96 -46.87 20.62
CA TRP A 5 -13.84 -45.42 20.82
C TRP A 5 -12.40 -44.92 20.78
N LEU A 6 -11.41 -45.71 21.22
CA LEU A 6 -9.99 -45.32 21.11
C LEU A 6 -9.55 -45.22 19.65
N PHE A 7 -10.08 -46.11 18.79
CA PHE A 7 -9.80 -46.10 17.35
C PHE A 7 -10.42 -44.87 16.68
N PHE A 8 -11.69 -44.55 16.97
CA PHE A 8 -12.35 -43.34 16.46
C PHE A 8 -11.68 -42.05 16.93
N THR A 9 -11.28 -41.97 18.21
CA THR A 9 -10.56 -40.81 18.74
C THR A 9 -9.20 -40.65 18.06
N ALA A 10 -8.45 -41.74 17.86
CA ALA A 10 -7.16 -41.70 17.18
C ALA A 10 -7.29 -41.23 15.71
N ILE A 11 -8.26 -41.74 14.97
CA ILE A 11 -8.53 -41.29 13.59
C ILE A 11 -8.92 -39.82 13.56
N THR A 12 -9.81 -39.39 14.45
CA THR A 12 -10.24 -37.99 14.51
C THR A 12 -9.07 -37.06 14.82
N ALA A 13 -8.23 -37.44 15.79
CA ALA A 13 -7.03 -36.68 16.14
C ALA A 13 -6.04 -36.59 14.95
N LEU A 14 -5.83 -37.69 14.21
CA LEU A 14 -4.99 -37.71 13.02
C LEU A 14 -5.56 -36.83 11.89
N LEU A 15 -6.87 -36.85 11.66
CA LEU A 15 -7.53 -35.99 10.68
C LEU A 15 -7.42 -34.51 11.08
N CYS A 16 -7.64 -34.17 12.34
CA CYS A 16 -7.48 -32.81 12.85
C CYS A 16 -6.01 -32.35 12.74
N ALA A 17 -5.04 -33.20 13.08
CA ALA A 17 -3.63 -32.90 12.95
C ALA A 17 -3.21 -32.72 11.48
N GLY A 18 -3.69 -33.59 10.59
CA GLY A 18 -3.47 -33.46 9.15
C GLY A 18 -4.08 -32.18 8.58
N PHE A 19 -5.31 -31.85 8.98
CA PHE A 19 -5.96 -30.60 8.60
C PHE A 19 -5.18 -29.38 9.10
N ALA A 20 -4.78 -29.39 10.38
CA ALA A 20 -3.98 -28.30 10.95
C ALA A 20 -2.64 -28.14 10.21
N GLN A 21 -1.94 -29.24 9.94
CA GLN A 21 -0.65 -29.21 9.24
C GLN A 21 -0.75 -28.73 7.80
N LEU A 22 -1.81 -29.10 7.07
CA LEU A 22 -1.95 -28.80 5.65
C LEU A 22 -2.60 -27.44 5.37
N PHE A 23 -3.49 -26.97 6.25
CA PHE A 23 -4.29 -25.76 5.99
C PHE A 23 -4.05 -24.64 6.99
N ILE A 24 -3.76 -24.95 8.27
CA ILE A 24 -3.60 -23.91 9.30
C ILE A 24 -2.13 -23.48 9.41
N MET A 25 -1.21 -24.44 9.52
CA MET A 25 0.21 -24.15 9.71
C MET A 25 0.83 -23.30 8.59
N PRO A 26 0.54 -23.52 7.29
CA PRO A 26 1.06 -22.65 6.24
C PRO A 26 0.58 -21.19 6.38
N ILE A 27 -0.69 -20.98 6.74
CA ILE A 27 -1.24 -19.65 6.97
C ILE A 27 -0.58 -18.99 8.18
N LEU A 28 -0.43 -19.71 9.30
CA LEU A 28 0.21 -19.17 10.50
C LEU A 28 1.69 -18.82 10.26
N THR A 29 2.40 -19.65 9.49
CA THR A 29 3.79 -19.40 9.09
C THR A 29 3.87 -18.16 8.20
N ALA A 30 3.06 -18.06 7.15
CA ALA A 30 3.05 -16.92 6.25
C ALA A 30 2.59 -15.62 6.95
N ALA A 31 1.69 -15.71 7.93
CA ALA A 31 1.29 -14.60 8.79
C ALA A 31 2.39 -14.13 9.77
N GLY A 32 3.54 -14.82 9.80
CA GLY A 32 4.67 -14.50 10.67
C GLY A 32 4.51 -14.92 12.12
N THR A 33 3.56 -15.80 12.45
CA THR A 33 3.25 -16.21 13.84
C THR A 33 4.49 -16.74 14.57
N PHE A 34 5.33 -17.47 13.84
CA PHE A 34 6.55 -18.10 14.35
C PHE A 34 7.83 -17.43 13.82
N ARG A 35 7.73 -16.31 13.09
CA ARG A 35 8.89 -15.63 12.50
C ARG A 35 9.70 -14.96 13.60
N VAL A 36 11.00 -15.25 13.64
CA VAL A 36 11.97 -14.51 14.46
C VAL A 36 12.58 -13.44 13.57
N ILE A 37 12.33 -12.18 13.91
CA ILE A 37 12.81 -11.04 13.15
C ILE A 37 13.90 -10.36 13.98
N ALA A 38 15.09 -10.24 13.41
CA ALA A 38 16.21 -9.59 14.06
C ALA A 38 16.16 -8.06 13.83
N PRO A 39 16.79 -7.26 14.70
CA PRO A 39 17.03 -5.86 14.41
C PRO A 39 17.79 -5.69 13.10
N LEU A 40 17.56 -4.56 12.42
CA LEU A 40 18.26 -4.20 11.20
C LEU A 40 19.79 -4.37 11.36
N SER A 41 20.40 -5.02 10.37
CA SER A 41 21.84 -5.27 10.40
C SER A 41 22.62 -3.96 10.55
N LYS A 42 23.71 -4.00 11.32
CA LYS A 42 24.56 -2.80 11.54
C LYS A 42 25.10 -2.23 10.22
N GLU A 43 25.36 -3.10 9.25
CA GLU A 43 25.86 -2.71 7.93
C GLU A 43 24.79 -2.00 7.09
N PHE A 44 23.55 -2.49 7.08
CA PHE A 44 22.47 -1.80 6.36
C PHE A 44 22.12 -0.48 7.06
N LYS A 45 21.98 -0.52 8.40
CA LYS A 45 21.68 0.65 9.21
C LYS A 45 22.69 1.78 9.05
N SER A 46 23.98 1.49 8.87
CA SER A 46 25.01 2.53 8.68
C SER A 46 24.91 3.26 7.34
N LYS A 47 24.18 2.70 6.37
CA LYS A 47 23.90 3.31 5.06
C LYS A 47 22.64 4.17 5.07
N CYS A 48 21.94 4.26 6.20
CA CYS A 48 20.64 4.90 6.34
C CYS A 48 20.69 6.21 7.16
N THR A 49 19.83 7.15 6.79
CA THR A 49 19.56 8.41 7.50
C THR A 49 18.06 8.55 7.74
N GLN A 50 17.68 8.82 8.98
CA GLN A 50 16.31 9.19 9.36
C GLN A 50 16.22 10.71 9.47
N PHE A 51 15.06 11.27 9.12
CA PHE A 51 14.80 12.72 9.15
C PHE A 51 13.73 13.11 10.20
N PRO A 52 13.96 12.87 11.51
CA PRO A 52 12.97 13.13 12.56
C PRO A 52 12.64 14.60 12.78
N GLU A 53 13.55 15.51 12.38
CA GLU A 53 13.37 16.95 12.51
C GLU A 53 12.32 17.53 11.55
N ILE A 54 11.93 16.74 10.54
CA ILE A 54 11.01 17.17 9.49
C ILE A 54 9.60 16.68 9.81
N ARG A 55 8.62 17.59 9.72
CA ARG A 55 7.20 17.29 9.95
C ARG A 55 6.54 16.61 8.73
N ALA A 56 7.17 15.58 8.18
CA ALA A 56 6.58 14.68 7.19
C ALA A 56 6.37 13.33 7.90
N GLN A 57 5.18 13.17 8.49
CA GLN A 57 4.83 12.01 9.31
C GLN A 57 3.71 11.23 8.65
N GLY A 58 3.55 9.96 9.04
CA GLY A 58 2.43 9.11 8.62
C GLY A 58 2.19 9.06 7.12
N CYS A 59 3.26 9.17 6.31
CA CYS A 59 3.18 9.09 4.87
C CYS A 59 3.01 7.63 4.45
N GLU A 60 1.77 7.26 4.17
CA GLU A 60 1.39 5.88 3.89
C GLU A 60 1.88 5.43 2.50
N LYS A 61 1.78 6.32 1.51
CA LYS A 61 2.26 6.11 0.14
C LYS A 61 3.37 7.08 -0.25
N LEU A 62 4.36 6.53 -0.96
CA LEU A 62 5.41 7.25 -1.67
C LEU A 62 5.23 7.06 -3.18
N SER A 63 5.53 8.09 -3.97
CA SER A 63 5.67 7.99 -5.43
C SER A 63 6.92 8.74 -5.88
N LEU A 64 7.82 8.03 -6.58
CA LEU A 64 9.10 8.55 -7.03
C LEU A 64 9.01 8.98 -8.49
N HIS A 65 9.33 10.25 -8.75
CA HIS A 65 9.58 10.72 -10.11
C HIS A 65 11.05 10.43 -10.48
N ALA A 66 11.30 9.25 -11.04
CA ALA A 66 12.64 8.69 -11.25
C ALA A 66 13.61 9.64 -11.99
N GLU A 67 13.12 10.38 -12.99
CA GLU A 67 13.95 11.29 -13.78
C GLU A 67 14.62 12.36 -12.91
N THR A 68 13.85 13.00 -12.02
CA THR A 68 14.35 14.09 -11.17
C THR A 68 14.80 13.62 -9.79
N GLY A 69 14.37 12.44 -9.34
CA GLY A 69 14.60 11.94 -7.98
C GLY A 69 13.69 12.59 -6.94
N LEU A 70 12.65 13.31 -7.37
CA LEU A 70 11.68 13.91 -6.47
C LEU A 70 10.76 12.81 -5.92
N LEU A 71 10.60 12.79 -4.61
CA LEU A 71 9.74 11.85 -3.92
C LEU A 71 8.49 12.58 -3.42
N TYR A 72 7.33 12.21 -3.94
CA TYR A 72 6.03 12.70 -3.48
C TYR A 72 5.51 11.76 -2.40
N MET A 73 4.86 12.33 -1.37
CA MET A 73 4.46 11.58 -0.18
C MET A 73 3.09 12.03 0.33
N ALA A 74 2.16 11.09 0.46
CA ALA A 74 0.82 11.33 1.00
C ALA A 74 0.85 11.22 2.53
N CYS A 75 1.15 12.34 3.19
CA CYS A 75 1.47 12.43 4.62
C CYS A 75 0.29 12.85 5.49
N GLY A 76 0.50 12.85 6.81
CA GLY A 76 -0.45 13.33 7.80
C GLY A 76 0.21 13.55 9.15
N ASN A 77 -0.59 13.74 10.18
CA ASN A 77 -0.13 13.60 11.55
C ASN A 77 -0.43 12.17 12.04
N VAL A 78 0.51 11.50 12.68
CA VAL A 78 0.35 10.09 13.12
C VAL A 78 -0.85 9.90 14.05
N GLU A 79 -1.07 10.83 14.99
CA GLU A 79 -2.24 10.79 15.87
C GLU A 79 -3.54 11.01 15.09
N GLY A 80 -3.54 11.97 14.16
CA GLY A 80 -4.65 12.19 13.24
C GLY A 80 -5.00 10.94 12.41
N ARG A 81 -3.99 10.26 11.85
CA ARG A 81 -4.13 9.00 11.09
C ARG A 81 -4.72 7.88 11.95
N MET A 82 -4.25 7.71 13.19
CA MET A 82 -4.80 6.69 14.10
C MET A 82 -6.27 6.93 14.41
N ARG A 83 -6.63 8.19 14.74
CA ARG A 83 -8.03 8.56 15.02
C ARG A 83 -8.90 8.38 13.77
N TRP A 84 -8.37 8.75 12.61
CA TRP A 84 -9.02 8.53 11.33
C TRP A 84 -9.32 7.04 11.13
N MET A 85 -8.33 6.16 11.18
CA MET A 85 -8.48 4.71 10.97
C MET A 85 -9.49 4.05 11.92
N GLN A 86 -9.68 4.58 13.12
CA GLN A 86 -10.64 4.08 14.10
C GLN A 86 -12.09 4.54 13.83
N GLY A 87 -12.32 5.33 12.78
CA GLY A 87 -13.61 5.94 12.45
C GLY A 87 -14.08 6.94 13.50
N SER A 88 -13.20 7.30 14.45
CA SER A 88 -13.43 8.28 15.51
C SER A 88 -12.94 9.64 15.02
N ALA A 89 -13.63 10.16 14.02
CA ALA A 89 -13.45 11.54 13.60
C ALA A 89 -14.55 12.35 14.27
N GLU A 90 -14.28 12.87 15.46
CA GLU A 90 -14.91 14.12 15.85
C GLU A 90 -14.73 15.10 14.67
N ARG A 91 -15.69 15.98 14.40
CA ARG A 91 -15.46 17.08 13.44
C ARG A 91 -14.25 17.86 13.97
N LEU A 92 -13.06 17.57 13.45
CA LEU A 92 -11.82 18.18 13.90
C LEU A 92 -11.77 19.59 13.33
N THR A 93 -12.63 20.45 13.86
CA THR A 93 -12.57 21.89 13.64
C THR A 93 -11.25 22.37 14.23
N GLY A 94 -10.35 22.87 13.39
CA GLY A 94 -9.07 23.45 13.82
C GLY A 94 -7.90 22.47 13.95
N VAL A 95 -7.99 21.25 13.39
CA VAL A 95 -6.80 20.39 13.19
C VAL A 95 -6.36 20.52 11.73
N ASP A 96 -5.69 21.63 11.44
CA ASP A 96 -4.80 21.72 10.29
C ASP A 96 -3.82 20.54 10.41
N ASP A 97 -3.68 19.71 9.36
CA ASP A 97 -2.64 18.67 9.20
C ASP A 97 -3.02 17.18 9.40
N ILE A 98 -4.30 16.77 9.40
CA ILE A 98 -4.63 15.33 9.36
C ILE A 98 -4.07 14.68 8.08
N SER A 99 -4.06 15.42 6.98
CA SER A 99 -3.42 14.99 5.74
C SER A 99 -2.88 16.17 4.93
N TYR A 100 -1.74 15.94 4.28
CA TYR A 100 -1.08 16.92 3.42
C TYR A 100 -0.15 16.19 2.44
N LEU A 101 0.09 16.80 1.29
CA LEU A 101 1.04 16.31 0.29
C LEU A 101 2.41 16.96 0.52
N VAL A 102 3.47 16.15 0.57
CA VAL A 102 4.86 16.62 0.67
C VAL A 102 5.65 16.15 -0.53
N MET A 103 6.54 17.00 -1.00
CA MET A 103 7.59 16.65 -1.94
C MET A 103 8.95 16.71 -1.22
N TYR A 104 9.74 15.66 -1.37
CA TYR A 104 11.14 15.59 -0.95
C TYR A 104 12.06 15.69 -2.17
N ASP A 105 13.01 16.62 -2.12
CA ASP A 105 14.04 16.85 -3.11
C ASP A 105 15.43 16.55 -2.51
N PRO A 106 16.03 15.39 -2.82
CA PRO A 106 17.33 15.00 -2.28
C PRO A 106 18.49 15.87 -2.79
N SER A 107 18.28 16.70 -3.81
CA SER A 107 19.31 17.62 -4.32
C SER A 107 19.44 18.90 -3.49
N LYS A 108 18.46 19.20 -2.62
CA LYS A 108 18.45 20.41 -1.80
C LYS A 108 19.10 20.18 -0.43
N PRO A 109 19.58 21.25 0.23
CA PRO A 109 19.97 21.18 1.63
C PRO A 109 18.79 20.68 2.49
N ARG A 110 19.07 19.90 3.54
CA ARG A 110 18.04 19.28 4.41
C ARG A 110 16.96 20.26 4.89
N SER A 111 17.33 21.51 5.19
CA SER A 111 16.40 22.56 5.63
C SER A 111 15.34 22.97 4.60
N HIS A 112 15.54 22.64 3.32
CA HIS A 112 14.66 22.98 2.20
C HIS A 112 14.29 21.76 1.34
N ALA A 113 14.74 20.57 1.75
CA ALA A 113 14.51 19.33 1.00
C ALA A 113 13.04 18.90 1.04
N PHE A 114 12.28 19.31 2.06
CA PHE A 114 10.88 18.96 2.19
C PHE A 114 10.00 20.18 1.99
N GLN A 115 9.06 20.07 1.05
CA GLN A 115 8.15 21.15 0.69
C GLN A 115 6.73 20.64 0.70
N ARG A 116 5.84 21.35 1.41
CA ARG A 116 4.40 21.09 1.29
C ARG A 116 3.92 21.54 -0.09
N VAL A 117 3.09 20.69 -0.70
CA VAL A 117 2.41 21.02 -1.95
C VAL A 117 1.07 21.67 -1.61
N ARG A 118 0.87 22.90 -2.10
CA ARG A 118 -0.38 23.63 -2.00
C ARG A 118 -1.36 23.08 -3.05
N LEU A 119 -2.56 22.74 -2.63
CA LEU A 119 -3.60 22.16 -3.49
C LEU A 119 -4.54 23.28 -3.95
N ASP A 120 -4.39 23.71 -5.20
CA ASP A 120 -5.09 24.87 -5.77
C ASP A 120 -6.44 24.46 -6.33
N GLY A 121 -7.51 25.16 -5.95
CA GLY A 121 -8.87 24.84 -6.38
C GLY A 121 -9.47 23.62 -5.69
N PHE A 122 -8.85 23.16 -4.59
CA PHE A 122 -9.34 22.06 -3.77
C PHE A 122 -9.83 22.59 -2.41
N ASP A 123 -11.07 23.09 -2.43
CA ASP A 123 -11.73 23.65 -1.25
C ASP A 123 -12.80 22.66 -0.74
N ASP A 124 -12.40 21.47 -0.24
CA ASP A 124 -13.34 20.57 0.43
C ASP A 124 -13.59 21.07 1.87
N PRO A 125 -14.83 21.42 2.24
CA PRO A 125 -15.15 21.89 3.59
C PRO A 125 -15.05 20.77 4.66
N ARG A 126 -14.87 19.52 4.24
CA ARG A 126 -14.76 18.37 5.16
C ARG A 126 -13.31 18.07 5.45
N THR A 127 -13.10 17.39 6.58
CA THR A 127 -11.84 16.74 6.85
C THR A 127 -11.51 15.72 5.75
N VAL A 128 -10.35 15.92 5.12
CA VAL A 128 -9.77 15.03 4.13
C VAL A 128 -8.67 14.18 4.75
N ALA A 129 -8.58 12.92 4.34
CA ALA A 129 -7.53 12.01 4.75
C ALA A 129 -6.95 11.31 3.52
N PHE A 130 -5.75 11.73 3.12
CA PHE A 130 -5.06 11.15 1.96
C PHE A 130 -4.53 9.77 2.30
N HIS A 131 -4.54 8.84 1.35
CA HIS A 131 -4.11 7.46 1.56
C HIS A 131 -3.14 7.06 0.43
N GLY A 132 -3.50 6.07 -0.38
CA GLY A 132 -2.76 5.72 -1.59
C GLY A 132 -2.71 6.87 -2.59
N MET A 133 -1.69 6.81 -3.45
CA MET A 133 -1.29 7.91 -4.30
C MET A 133 -0.47 7.41 -5.48
N ASP A 134 -0.65 8.04 -6.63
CA ASP A 134 0.24 7.89 -7.78
C ASP A 134 0.63 9.26 -8.36
N VAL A 135 1.83 9.35 -8.91
CA VAL A 135 2.35 10.54 -9.59
C VAL A 135 2.87 10.14 -10.95
N VAL A 136 2.11 10.50 -11.97
CA VAL A 136 2.29 10.01 -13.34
C VAL A 136 2.74 11.16 -14.24
N PRO A 137 3.89 11.05 -14.92
CA PRO A 137 4.29 12.01 -15.94
C PRO A 137 3.21 12.16 -17.02
N SER A 138 2.95 13.40 -17.44
CA SER A 138 1.99 13.67 -18.51
C SER A 138 2.51 13.14 -19.84
N SER A 139 1.63 12.45 -20.57
CA SER A 139 1.90 11.95 -21.93
C SER A 139 2.07 13.09 -22.95
N GLU A 140 1.54 14.28 -22.66
CA GLU A 140 1.62 15.45 -23.54
C GLU A 140 2.82 16.36 -23.22
N ASN A 141 3.26 16.39 -21.96
CA ASN A 141 4.30 17.31 -21.50
C ASN A 141 5.09 16.71 -20.33
N SER A 142 6.35 16.35 -20.59
CA SER A 142 7.23 15.74 -19.59
C SER A 142 7.56 16.63 -18.38
N ASN A 143 7.30 17.94 -18.46
CA ASN A 143 7.43 18.86 -17.31
C ASN A 143 6.19 18.88 -16.42
N GLU A 144 5.13 18.15 -16.78
CA GLU A 144 3.90 18.07 -16.03
C GLU A 144 3.68 16.66 -15.48
N VAL A 145 3.05 16.58 -14.32
CA VAL A 145 2.61 15.35 -13.69
C VAL A 145 1.15 15.45 -13.31
N PHE A 146 0.46 14.31 -13.38
CA PHE A 146 -0.82 14.10 -12.73
C PHE A 146 -0.60 13.42 -11.39
N ILE A 147 -1.24 13.93 -10.35
CA ILE A 147 -1.18 13.40 -8.99
C ILE A 147 -2.56 12.87 -8.66
N TYR A 148 -2.66 11.56 -8.48
CA TYR A 148 -3.87 10.86 -8.08
C TYR A 148 -3.79 10.61 -6.59
N LEU A 149 -4.81 11.01 -5.83
CA LEU A 149 -4.83 10.87 -4.38
C LEU A 149 -6.13 10.22 -3.94
N VAL A 150 -6.03 9.06 -3.28
CA VAL A 150 -7.13 8.53 -2.51
C VAL A 150 -7.43 9.50 -1.38
N ASN A 151 -8.69 9.92 -1.27
CA ASN A 151 -9.18 10.81 -0.24
C ASN A 151 -10.34 10.16 0.50
N HIS A 152 -10.10 9.69 1.72
CA HIS A 152 -11.17 9.29 2.61
C HIS A 152 -11.78 10.55 3.23
N ARG A 153 -12.98 10.92 2.78
CA ARG A 153 -13.66 12.12 3.28
C ARG A 153 -14.65 11.74 4.36
N MET A 154 -14.88 12.66 5.28
CA MET A 154 -15.94 12.47 6.26
C MET A 154 -17.29 12.34 5.55
N PRO A 155 -18.13 11.38 5.97
CA PRO A 155 -19.53 11.38 5.60
C PRO A 155 -20.19 12.73 5.95
N ILE A 156 -21.15 13.17 5.14
CA ILE A 156 -21.88 14.42 5.36
C ILE A 156 -22.69 14.33 6.67
N GLU A 157 -23.30 13.18 6.90
CA GLU A 157 -24.08 12.85 8.10
C GLU A 157 -23.54 11.56 8.73
N GLY A 158 -23.53 11.51 10.07
CA GLY A 158 -22.99 10.38 10.82
C GLY A 158 -21.46 10.32 10.87
N THR A 159 -20.94 9.29 11.52
CA THR A 159 -19.50 9.01 11.59
C THR A 159 -19.13 7.76 10.78
N PRO A 160 -17.88 7.65 10.31
CA PRO A 160 -17.42 6.44 9.63
C PRO A 160 -17.57 5.17 10.47
N LYS A 161 -17.43 5.29 11.80
CA LYS A 161 -17.64 4.18 12.72
C LYS A 161 -19.11 3.71 12.77
N GLU A 162 -20.07 4.63 12.72
CA GLU A 162 -21.50 4.30 12.71
C GLU A 162 -21.94 3.71 11.36
N LEU A 163 -21.43 4.29 10.27
CA LEU A 163 -21.76 3.89 8.90
C LEU A 163 -20.95 2.68 8.41
N GLY A 164 -19.85 2.34 9.09
CA GLY A 164 -18.87 1.34 8.66
C GLY A 164 -18.06 1.75 7.42
N THR A 165 -18.09 3.03 7.02
CA THR A 165 -17.49 3.48 5.74
C THR A 165 -17.22 4.98 5.71
N TYR A 166 -16.40 5.43 4.77
CA TYR A 166 -16.10 6.84 4.48
C TYR A 166 -16.77 7.29 3.18
N ASP A 167 -16.96 8.59 2.98
CA ASP A 167 -17.36 9.12 1.67
C ASP A 167 -16.13 9.29 0.75
N SER A 168 -15.42 8.18 0.52
CA SER A 168 -14.14 8.17 -0.19
C SER A 168 -14.26 8.66 -1.63
N ALA A 169 -13.21 9.29 -2.11
CA ALA A 169 -13.06 9.73 -3.49
C ALA A 169 -11.62 9.52 -3.95
N ILE A 170 -11.39 9.69 -5.25
CA ILE A 170 -10.04 9.85 -5.81
C ILE A 170 -9.96 11.25 -6.39
N GLU A 171 -9.03 12.05 -5.88
CA GLU A 171 -8.78 13.42 -6.32
C GLU A 171 -7.66 13.43 -7.35
N VAL A 172 -7.85 14.17 -8.44
CA VAL A 172 -6.84 14.30 -9.50
C VAL A 172 -6.35 15.74 -9.57
N PHE A 173 -5.04 15.89 -9.47
CA PHE A 173 -4.36 17.17 -9.59
C PHE A 173 -3.39 17.16 -10.76
N LYS A 174 -3.12 18.34 -11.32
CA LYS A 174 -2.07 18.58 -12.30
C LYS A 174 -1.03 19.53 -11.70
N SER A 175 0.24 19.19 -11.83
CA SER A 175 1.36 19.99 -11.32
C SER A 175 2.48 20.05 -12.35
N THR A 176 3.32 21.09 -12.27
CA THR A 176 4.64 21.08 -12.90
C THR A 176 5.59 20.27 -12.00
N VAL A 177 6.43 19.44 -12.60
CA VAL A 177 7.44 18.65 -11.87
C VAL A 177 8.28 19.58 -10.99
N GLY A 178 8.37 19.26 -9.68
CA GLY A 178 9.13 20.08 -8.73
C GLY A 178 8.42 21.34 -8.24
N SER A 179 7.19 21.60 -8.68
CA SER A 179 6.39 22.70 -8.14
C SER A 179 5.84 22.39 -6.76
N ASN A 180 5.74 23.41 -5.92
CA ASN A 180 5.05 23.35 -4.63
C ASN A 180 3.54 23.63 -4.73
N THR A 181 2.97 23.60 -5.94
CA THR A 181 1.53 23.82 -6.17
C THR A 181 0.99 22.77 -7.14
N ALA A 182 -0.14 22.15 -6.80
CA ALA A 182 -0.85 21.22 -7.67
C ALA A 182 -2.30 21.68 -7.83
N LYS A 183 -2.74 21.87 -9.07
CA LYS A 183 -4.10 22.35 -9.39
C LYS A 183 -5.07 21.18 -9.47
N HIS A 184 -6.16 21.23 -8.73
CA HIS A 184 -7.24 20.25 -8.83
C HIS A 184 -7.89 20.30 -10.22
N ILE A 185 -8.11 19.12 -10.81
CA ILE A 185 -8.69 18.98 -12.14
C ILE A 185 -10.08 18.35 -12.06
N HIS A 186 -10.24 17.26 -11.30
CA HIS A 186 -11.55 16.65 -11.02
C HIS A 186 -11.48 15.64 -9.86
N THR A 187 -12.65 15.14 -9.49
CA THR A 187 -12.86 14.15 -8.43
C THR A 187 -13.66 12.96 -8.96
N PHE A 188 -13.16 11.74 -8.77
CA PHE A 188 -13.96 10.53 -8.88
C PHE A 188 -14.69 10.29 -7.57
N LEU A 189 -16.00 10.52 -7.57
CA LEU A 189 -16.84 10.41 -6.38
C LEU A 189 -17.23 8.96 -6.08
N ARG A 190 -17.51 8.70 -4.80
CA ARG A 190 -18.05 7.44 -4.30
C ARG A 190 -19.24 6.95 -5.13
N ASN A 191 -19.26 5.66 -5.43
CA ASN A 191 -20.38 4.96 -6.06
C ASN A 191 -20.35 3.45 -5.68
N ASP A 192 -21.16 2.63 -6.34
CA ASP A 192 -21.25 1.18 -6.06
C ASP A 192 -19.96 0.40 -6.35
N VAL A 193 -19.04 0.98 -7.12
CA VAL A 193 -17.71 0.45 -7.44
C VAL A 193 -16.65 1.11 -6.56
N LEU A 194 -16.52 2.45 -6.62
CA LEU A 194 -15.58 3.22 -5.81
C LEU A 194 -16.16 3.42 -4.40
N ARG A 195 -15.86 2.50 -3.48
CA ARG A 195 -16.35 2.55 -2.08
C ARG A 195 -15.27 2.96 -1.09
N LEU A 196 -14.23 2.14 -0.98
CA LEU A 196 -13.13 2.28 -0.04
C LEU A 196 -11.81 1.97 -0.77
N PRO A 197 -11.40 2.85 -1.71
CA PRO A 197 -10.13 2.68 -2.41
C PRO A 197 -8.97 2.70 -1.39
N ASN A 198 -7.95 1.88 -1.62
CA ASN A 198 -6.75 1.85 -0.78
C ASN A 198 -5.57 2.48 -1.52
N ASP A 199 -5.25 1.97 -2.71
CA ASP A 199 -4.19 2.52 -3.58
C ASP A 199 -4.68 2.72 -5.02
N VAL A 200 -3.94 3.50 -5.79
CA VAL A 200 -4.30 3.94 -7.15
C VAL A 200 -3.16 3.79 -8.14
N SER A 201 -3.50 3.57 -9.41
CA SER A 201 -2.60 3.69 -10.55
C SER A 201 -3.27 4.53 -11.63
N GLY A 202 -2.72 5.72 -11.88
CA GLY A 202 -3.33 6.76 -12.70
C GLY A 202 -2.92 6.69 -14.18
N SER A 203 -3.70 7.32 -15.05
CA SER A 203 -3.33 7.49 -16.46
C SER A 203 -2.47 8.74 -16.71
N PRO A 204 -1.61 8.73 -17.73
CA PRO A 204 -0.73 9.86 -18.04
C PRO A 204 -1.43 11.03 -18.73
N ASP A 205 -2.75 10.98 -18.90
CA ASP A 205 -3.59 12.07 -19.43
C ASP A 205 -4.50 12.68 -18.35
N GLY A 206 -4.44 12.16 -17.12
CA GLY A 206 -5.26 12.63 -16.02
C GLY A 206 -6.70 12.12 -16.03
N THR A 207 -7.14 11.29 -16.98
CA THR A 207 -8.57 11.02 -17.23
C THR A 207 -9.11 9.72 -16.64
N SER A 208 -8.24 8.80 -16.23
CA SER A 208 -8.64 7.50 -15.72
C SER A 208 -7.72 7.00 -14.61
N VAL A 209 -8.22 6.03 -13.85
CA VAL A 209 -7.52 5.47 -12.68
C VAL A 209 -7.98 4.05 -12.41
N TYR A 210 -7.03 3.16 -12.17
CA TYR A 210 -7.27 1.87 -11.52
C TYR A 210 -7.07 2.02 -10.02
N PHE A 211 -7.86 1.33 -9.21
CA PHE A 211 -7.75 1.42 -7.76
C PHE A 211 -8.10 0.10 -7.09
N THR A 212 -7.45 -0.21 -5.98
CA THR A 212 -7.77 -1.38 -5.16
C THR A 212 -8.84 -1.03 -4.15
N THR A 213 -9.78 -1.94 -3.89
CA THR A 213 -10.70 -1.83 -2.75
C THR A 213 -10.39 -2.96 -1.79
N ASN A 214 -9.88 -2.62 -0.61
CA ASN A 214 -9.29 -3.61 0.30
C ASN A 214 -10.15 -3.94 1.50
N PHE A 215 -11.33 -3.33 1.66
CA PHE A 215 -12.17 -3.53 2.83
C PHE A 215 -13.67 -3.60 2.48
N ASP A 216 -14.36 -4.55 3.12
CA ASP A 216 -15.81 -4.67 3.04
C ASP A 216 -16.47 -4.03 4.26
N ALA A 217 -17.09 -2.87 4.05
CA ALA A 217 -17.87 -2.17 5.08
C ALA A 217 -19.06 -2.98 5.63
N SER A 218 -19.52 -4.02 4.92
CA SER A 218 -20.69 -4.82 5.34
C SER A 218 -20.38 -5.74 6.52
N VAL A 219 -19.11 -6.07 6.78
CA VAL A 219 -18.67 -6.93 7.88
C VAL A 219 -18.03 -6.06 8.97
N ARG A 220 -18.76 -5.85 10.07
CA ARG A 220 -18.36 -4.91 11.14
C ARG A 220 -17.24 -5.42 12.06
N ASP A 221 -17.02 -6.73 12.14
CA ASP A 221 -15.95 -7.32 12.95
C ASP A 221 -14.71 -7.58 12.06
N PRO A 222 -13.58 -6.90 12.30
CA PRO A 222 -12.36 -7.10 11.55
C PRO A 222 -11.92 -8.57 11.50
N ASN A 223 -12.07 -9.34 12.58
CA ASN A 223 -11.66 -10.75 12.60
C ASN A 223 -12.53 -11.62 11.68
N LEU A 224 -13.81 -11.28 11.55
CA LEU A 224 -14.70 -11.94 10.59
C LEU A 224 -14.40 -11.51 9.16
N VAL A 225 -13.97 -10.26 8.93
CA VAL A 225 -13.46 -9.81 7.62
C VAL A 225 -12.28 -10.68 7.19
N PHE A 226 -11.27 -10.84 8.06
CA PHE A 226 -10.08 -11.66 7.76
C PHE A 226 -10.46 -13.11 7.40
N LEU A 227 -11.28 -13.76 8.23
CA LEU A 227 -11.72 -15.12 7.95
C LEU A 227 -12.53 -15.22 6.66
N HIS A 228 -13.45 -14.28 6.43
CA HIS A 228 -14.25 -14.23 5.21
C HIS A 228 -13.36 -14.07 3.97
N GLN A 229 -12.35 -13.18 4.01
CA GLN A 229 -11.46 -12.95 2.88
C GLN A 229 -10.48 -14.10 2.62
N ILE A 230 -10.24 -14.99 3.59
CA ILE A 230 -9.50 -16.24 3.39
C ILE A 230 -10.38 -17.29 2.67
N VAL A 231 -11.66 -17.40 3.04
CA VAL A 231 -12.55 -18.47 2.57
C VAL A 231 -13.31 -18.08 1.28
N SER A 232 -13.72 -16.83 1.16
CA SER A 232 -14.51 -16.29 0.07
C SER A 232 -14.04 -14.86 -0.28
N PRO A 233 -12.87 -14.73 -0.93
CA PRO A 233 -12.35 -13.44 -1.36
C PRO A 233 -13.37 -12.69 -2.24
N SER A 234 -13.64 -11.43 -1.92
CA SER A 234 -14.70 -10.64 -2.59
C SER A 234 -14.25 -9.24 -3.01
N MET A 235 -13.00 -8.88 -2.73
CA MET A 235 -12.47 -7.56 -3.01
C MET A 235 -12.14 -7.40 -4.50
N THR A 236 -11.90 -6.16 -4.93
CA THR A 236 -11.78 -5.80 -6.35
C THR A 236 -10.62 -4.87 -6.65
N VAL A 237 -10.20 -4.87 -7.91
CA VAL A 237 -9.63 -3.68 -8.56
C VAL A 237 -10.77 -3.03 -9.34
N GLY A 238 -11.01 -1.74 -9.11
CA GLY A 238 -11.92 -0.92 -9.89
C GLY A 238 -11.16 -0.11 -10.93
N PHE A 239 -11.89 0.35 -11.95
CA PHE A 239 -11.45 1.30 -12.95
C PHE A 239 -12.47 2.43 -13.02
N CYS A 240 -12.00 3.68 -13.05
CA CYS A 240 -12.84 4.84 -13.32
C CYS A 240 -12.26 5.65 -14.49
N HIS A 241 -13.14 6.23 -15.30
CA HIS A 241 -12.80 7.19 -16.34
C HIS A 241 -13.78 8.36 -16.29
N VAL A 242 -13.30 9.59 -16.56
CA VAL A 242 -14.11 10.82 -16.42
C VAL A 242 -15.44 10.76 -17.20
N ASP A 243 -15.41 10.21 -18.41
CA ASP A 243 -16.59 10.17 -19.29
C ASP A 243 -17.50 8.94 -19.09
N SER A 244 -16.94 7.78 -18.71
CA SER A 244 -17.69 6.51 -18.67
C SER A 244 -18.00 6.00 -17.27
N GLY A 245 -17.55 6.72 -16.23
CA GLY A 245 -17.79 6.35 -14.84
C GLY A 245 -16.89 5.20 -14.39
N CYS A 246 -17.38 4.42 -13.42
CA CYS A 246 -16.59 3.38 -12.77
C CYS A 246 -17.14 1.97 -13.01
N LYS A 247 -16.26 0.98 -13.09
CA LYS A 247 -16.58 -0.46 -13.18
C LYS A 247 -15.56 -1.32 -12.43
N ASN A 248 -15.94 -2.54 -12.09
CA ASN A 248 -14.97 -3.52 -11.59
C ASN A 248 -14.08 -3.98 -12.75
N ALA A 249 -12.77 -3.86 -12.57
CA ALA A 249 -11.76 -4.30 -13.53
C ALA A 249 -11.26 -5.72 -13.22
N LEU A 250 -11.14 -6.07 -11.93
CA LEU A 250 -10.81 -7.41 -11.46
C LEU A 250 -11.58 -7.71 -10.15
N THR A 251 -12.05 -8.93 -9.96
CA THR A 251 -12.86 -9.33 -8.79
C THR A 251 -12.33 -10.59 -8.13
N GLY A 252 -12.78 -10.88 -6.91
CA GLY A 252 -12.42 -12.12 -6.20
C GLY A 252 -11.02 -12.04 -5.56
N LEU A 253 -10.61 -10.84 -5.15
CA LEU A 253 -9.33 -10.59 -4.51
C LEU A 253 -9.45 -10.70 -2.99
N SER A 254 -8.35 -11.03 -2.32
CA SER A 254 -8.28 -11.09 -0.86
C SER A 254 -7.50 -9.88 -0.36
N LEU A 255 -8.16 -8.90 0.27
CA LEU A 255 -7.55 -7.65 0.76
C LEU A 255 -6.45 -7.07 -0.17
N PRO A 256 -6.74 -6.78 -1.47
CA PRO A 256 -5.76 -6.21 -2.39
C PRO A 256 -5.34 -4.83 -1.89
N ASN A 257 -4.04 -4.53 -1.87
CA ASN A 257 -3.51 -3.33 -1.25
C ASN A 257 -2.85 -2.42 -2.30
N GLY A 258 -1.52 -2.35 -2.37
CA GLY A 258 -0.81 -1.58 -3.39
C GLY A 258 -1.13 -2.02 -4.82
N ILE A 259 -1.17 -1.05 -5.74
CA ILE A 259 -1.29 -1.29 -7.18
C ILE A 259 -0.30 -0.42 -7.96
N VAL A 260 0.38 -1.00 -8.94
CA VAL A 260 1.26 -0.27 -9.87
C VAL A 260 1.18 -0.86 -11.27
N THR A 261 1.57 -0.08 -12.27
CA THR A 261 1.66 -0.51 -13.67
C THR A 261 3.05 -0.26 -14.23
N ASN A 262 3.46 -1.08 -15.21
CA ASN A 262 4.65 -0.81 -16.03
C ASN A 262 4.36 0.16 -17.20
N GLY A 263 3.13 0.69 -17.31
CA GLY A 263 2.71 1.58 -18.40
C GLY A 263 2.34 0.86 -19.71
N ASN A 264 2.62 -0.44 -19.82
CA ASN A 264 2.36 -1.25 -21.02
C ASN A 264 1.14 -2.16 -20.88
N GLY A 265 0.25 -1.87 -19.92
CA GLY A 265 -0.97 -2.64 -19.69
C GLY A 265 -0.84 -3.75 -18.66
N THR A 266 0.37 -4.04 -18.16
CA THR A 266 0.57 -4.94 -17.02
C THR A 266 0.36 -4.20 -15.70
N TYR A 267 -0.42 -4.80 -14.81
CA TYR A 267 -0.67 -4.33 -13.46
C TYR A 267 -0.17 -5.36 -12.44
N TYR A 268 0.45 -4.85 -11.38
CA TYR A 268 0.85 -5.62 -10.21
C TYR A 268 0.02 -5.18 -9.02
N VAL A 269 -0.54 -6.13 -8.29
CA VAL A 269 -1.39 -5.86 -7.12
C VAL A 269 -0.87 -6.66 -5.93
N ALA A 270 -0.52 -5.96 -4.86
CA ALA A 270 -0.18 -6.56 -3.58
C ALA A 270 -1.45 -6.99 -2.85
N SER A 271 -1.30 -7.88 -1.88
CA SER A 271 -2.40 -8.37 -1.08
C SER A 271 -1.94 -8.69 0.32
N VAL A 272 -2.71 -8.24 1.31
CA VAL A 272 -2.38 -8.48 2.71
C VAL A 272 -2.53 -9.96 3.08
N LEU A 273 -3.44 -10.69 2.43
CA LEU A 273 -3.80 -12.08 2.79
C LEU A 273 -3.52 -13.13 1.73
N LYS A 274 -2.96 -12.74 0.59
CA LYS A 274 -2.46 -13.67 -0.41
C LYS A 274 -0.94 -13.74 -0.31
N GLN A 275 -0.41 -14.96 -0.32
CA GLN A 275 1.03 -15.18 -0.42
C GLN A 275 1.48 -14.93 -1.86
N GLY A 276 1.73 -13.67 -2.20
CA GLY A 276 2.28 -13.26 -3.48
C GLY A 276 1.58 -12.07 -4.13
N TYR A 277 2.21 -11.58 -5.19
CA TYR A 277 1.77 -10.43 -5.97
C TYR A 277 0.98 -10.89 -7.18
N ILE A 278 -0.20 -10.31 -7.38
CA ILE A 278 -1.06 -10.62 -8.52
C ILE A 278 -0.54 -9.86 -9.73
N VAL A 279 -0.36 -10.58 -10.84
CA VAL A 279 -0.09 -10.00 -12.15
C VAL A 279 -1.38 -10.06 -12.97
N ALA A 280 -1.75 -8.93 -13.56
CA ALA A 280 -2.93 -8.85 -14.41
C ALA A 280 -2.67 -7.98 -15.64
N GLU A 281 -3.32 -8.31 -16.76
CA GLU A 281 -3.13 -7.63 -18.04
C GLU A 281 -4.41 -6.91 -18.46
N ARG A 282 -4.27 -5.64 -18.86
CA ARG A 282 -5.36 -4.80 -19.36
C ARG A 282 -5.91 -5.34 -20.68
N GLN A 283 -7.24 -5.40 -20.76
CA GLN A 283 -7.99 -5.72 -21.97
C GLN A 283 -8.42 -4.44 -22.70
N GLU A 284 -8.93 -4.58 -23.93
CA GLU A 284 -9.43 -3.45 -24.74
C GLU A 284 -10.53 -2.65 -24.04
N ASP A 285 -11.32 -3.31 -23.19
CA ASP A 285 -12.40 -2.71 -22.42
C ASP A 285 -11.96 -2.27 -21.02
N ASP A 286 -10.67 -2.07 -20.72
CA ASP A 286 -10.18 -1.67 -19.39
C ASP A 286 -10.48 -2.63 -18.24
N THR A 287 -10.97 -3.83 -18.52
CA THR A 287 -10.93 -4.91 -17.53
C THR A 287 -9.51 -5.47 -17.43
N LEU A 288 -9.23 -6.14 -16.32
CA LEU A 288 -7.95 -6.80 -16.09
C LEU A 288 -8.16 -8.31 -16.09
N VAL A 289 -7.30 -9.03 -16.80
CA VAL A 289 -7.25 -10.50 -16.75
C VAL A 289 -6.12 -10.91 -15.83
N TYR A 290 -6.46 -11.63 -14.76
CA TYR A 290 -5.48 -12.30 -13.92
C TYR A 290 -4.64 -13.26 -14.77
N THR A 291 -3.32 -13.09 -14.79
CA THR A 291 -2.41 -13.94 -15.56
C THR A 291 -1.64 -14.89 -14.65
N GLU A 292 -1.06 -14.39 -13.57
CA GLU A 292 -0.28 -15.19 -12.63
C GLU A 292 -0.19 -14.57 -11.23
N THR A 293 0.43 -15.31 -10.31
CA THR A 293 0.85 -14.79 -9.01
C THR A 293 2.36 -15.02 -8.88
N ILE A 294 3.07 -13.97 -8.50
CA ILE A 294 4.48 -14.05 -8.11
C ILE A 294 4.51 -14.45 -6.63
N PRO A 295 4.95 -15.67 -6.28
CA PRO A 295 4.88 -16.13 -4.90
C PRO A 295 5.82 -15.35 -3.98
N THR A 296 5.38 -15.12 -2.74
CA THR A 296 6.23 -14.67 -1.62
C THR A 296 6.05 -15.61 -0.44
N GLU A 297 6.99 -15.60 0.50
CA GLU A 297 6.99 -16.46 1.69
C GLU A 297 6.13 -15.93 2.85
N HIS A 298 5.67 -14.68 2.76
CA HIS A 298 4.93 -14.03 3.83
C HIS A 298 3.59 -13.45 3.35
N LEU A 299 2.75 -13.11 4.32
CA LEU A 299 1.59 -12.24 4.16
C LEU A 299 1.97 -10.81 4.55
N GLY A 300 1.02 -9.89 4.42
CA GLY A 300 1.19 -8.51 4.90
C GLY A 300 1.94 -7.60 3.93
N ASP A 301 1.97 -7.95 2.64
CA ASP A 301 2.38 -7.00 1.59
C ASP A 301 1.40 -5.82 1.53
N ASP A 302 1.96 -4.62 1.54
CA ASP A 302 1.24 -3.36 1.63
C ASP A 302 1.31 -2.62 0.28
N ASN A 303 1.98 -1.46 0.18
CA ASN A 303 2.10 -0.75 -1.09
C ASN A 303 3.22 -1.27 -1.99
N LEU A 304 2.98 -1.10 -3.29
CA LEU A 304 3.93 -1.38 -4.36
C LEU A 304 4.51 -0.10 -4.94
N THR A 305 5.76 -0.14 -5.39
CA THR A 305 6.37 0.82 -6.31
C THR A 305 7.13 0.09 -7.42
N LEU A 306 7.28 0.72 -8.58
CA LEU A 306 8.11 0.21 -9.67
C LEU A 306 9.30 1.14 -9.85
N ASP A 307 10.51 0.59 -9.91
CA ASP A 307 11.70 1.37 -10.27
C ASP A 307 11.88 1.46 -11.79
N GLU A 308 12.81 2.31 -12.24
CA GLU A 308 13.02 2.54 -13.67
C GLU A 308 13.56 1.30 -14.40
N ASN A 309 14.17 0.37 -13.67
CA ASN A 309 14.70 -0.88 -14.21
C ASN A 309 13.58 -1.93 -14.36
N GLY A 310 12.35 -1.59 -13.98
CA GLY A 310 11.20 -2.48 -14.01
C GLY A 310 11.18 -3.47 -12.85
N ALA A 311 11.97 -3.27 -11.79
CA ALA A 311 11.84 -4.06 -10.58
C ALA A 311 10.69 -3.51 -9.72
N LEU A 312 9.86 -4.43 -9.24
CA LEU A 312 8.76 -4.16 -8.33
C LEU A 312 9.29 -4.20 -6.90
N TRP A 313 8.85 -3.26 -6.08
CA TRP A 313 9.26 -3.11 -4.70
C TRP A 313 8.01 -3.10 -3.80
N SER A 314 8.02 -3.94 -2.78
CA SER A 314 6.92 -4.09 -1.82
C SER A 314 7.40 -3.81 -0.40
N ALA A 315 6.62 -3.05 0.35
CA ALA A 315 6.75 -3.01 1.81
C ALA A 315 5.92 -4.15 2.42
N ALA A 316 6.46 -4.80 3.44
CA ALA A 316 5.83 -5.94 4.08
C ALA A 316 5.76 -5.77 5.61
N LEU A 317 4.57 -6.00 6.18
CA LEU A 317 4.33 -6.09 7.61
C LEU A 317 4.44 -7.55 8.05
N LEU A 318 5.64 -7.92 8.52
CA LEU A 318 6.09 -9.31 8.64
C LEU A 318 5.38 -10.14 9.71
N ARG A 319 4.53 -9.52 10.55
CA ARG A 319 3.69 -10.18 11.57
C ARG A 319 2.31 -9.57 11.60
N LEU A 320 1.32 -10.28 11.04
CA LEU A 320 -0.05 -9.75 10.92
C LEU A 320 -0.69 -9.39 12.27
N ALA A 321 -0.39 -10.17 13.32
CA ALA A 321 -0.91 -9.91 14.68
C ALA A 321 -0.38 -8.61 15.30
N ASP A 322 0.73 -8.08 14.79
CA ASP A 322 1.38 -6.87 15.28
C ASP A 322 0.85 -5.61 14.57
N ILE A 323 0.29 -5.73 13.37
CA ILE A 323 -0.37 -4.64 12.63
C ILE A 323 -1.45 -3.97 13.50
N GLY A 324 -2.34 -4.78 14.08
CA GLY A 324 -3.41 -4.27 14.95
C GLY A 324 -2.90 -3.62 16.25
N LYS A 325 -1.68 -3.94 16.70
CA LYS A 325 -1.04 -3.27 17.84
C LYS A 325 -0.47 -1.93 17.42
N GLY A 326 0.22 -1.87 16.28
CA GLY A 326 0.71 -0.61 15.69
C GLY A 326 -0.42 0.38 15.41
N MET A 327 -1.57 -0.08 14.94
CA MET A 327 -2.77 0.77 14.73
C MET A 327 -3.36 1.35 16.02
N LYS A 328 -3.12 0.70 17.17
CA LYS A 328 -3.60 1.17 18.49
C LYS A 328 -2.55 1.98 19.24
N ASN A 329 -1.28 1.79 18.90
CA ASN A 329 -0.14 2.46 19.51
C ASN A 329 0.97 2.63 18.47
N ALA A 330 1.10 3.83 17.90
CA ALA A 330 2.14 4.13 16.92
C ALA A 330 3.58 3.99 17.46
N THR A 331 3.79 3.92 18.78
CA THR A 331 5.12 3.64 19.36
C THR A 331 5.45 2.15 19.46
N PHE A 332 4.49 1.26 19.13
CA PHE A 332 4.72 -0.17 19.11
C PHE A 332 5.70 -0.51 17.96
N PRO A 333 6.82 -1.22 18.22
CA PRO A 333 7.79 -1.59 17.19
C PRO A 333 7.17 -2.65 16.30
N SER A 334 6.59 -2.24 15.17
CA SER A 334 5.90 -3.13 14.25
C SER A 334 6.90 -3.66 13.24
N PRO A 335 7.21 -4.96 13.27
CA PRO A 335 8.24 -5.52 12.40
C PRO A 335 7.85 -5.38 10.94
N SER A 336 8.83 -4.99 10.12
CA SER A 336 8.58 -4.72 8.72
C SER A 336 9.80 -5.02 7.85
N GLY A 337 9.59 -5.13 6.55
CA GLY A 337 10.64 -5.45 5.60
C GLY A 337 10.32 -4.95 4.20
N ALA A 338 11.27 -5.16 3.29
CA ALA A 338 11.10 -4.83 1.89
C ALA A 338 11.48 -6.01 1.00
N VAL A 339 10.63 -6.22 0.00
CA VAL A 339 10.80 -7.25 -1.02
C VAL A 339 11.06 -6.57 -2.35
N ARG A 340 12.04 -7.09 -3.08
CA ARG A 340 12.32 -6.73 -4.46
C ARG A 340 11.97 -7.89 -5.38
N ILE A 341 11.25 -7.59 -6.45
CA ILE A 341 10.85 -8.56 -7.47
C ILE A 341 11.39 -8.08 -8.81
N SER A 342 12.17 -8.91 -9.48
CA SER A 342 12.74 -8.59 -10.79
C SER A 342 12.55 -9.73 -11.78
N ILE A 343 12.64 -9.44 -13.08
CA ILE A 343 12.61 -10.48 -14.11
C ILE A 343 13.83 -11.39 -13.92
N ASN A 344 13.59 -12.70 -13.92
CA ASN A 344 14.66 -13.67 -13.84
C ASN A 344 15.36 -13.82 -15.19
N THR A 345 16.64 -13.48 -15.22
CA THR A 345 17.54 -13.64 -16.38
C THR A 345 18.60 -14.72 -16.13
N GLY A 346 18.51 -15.44 -15.02
CA GLY A 346 19.42 -16.52 -14.61
C GLY A 346 19.16 -17.86 -15.31
N LEU A 347 19.94 -18.88 -14.94
CA LEU A 347 19.85 -20.23 -15.53
C LEU A 347 18.50 -20.90 -15.29
N ASP A 348 17.88 -20.61 -14.16
CA ASP A 348 16.56 -21.07 -13.73
C ASP A 348 15.40 -20.49 -14.55
N SER A 349 15.62 -19.38 -15.26
CA SER A 349 14.66 -18.87 -16.26
C SER A 349 14.43 -19.86 -17.40
N PHE A 350 15.45 -20.61 -17.81
CA PHE A 350 15.32 -21.69 -18.81
C PHE A 350 14.47 -22.87 -18.31
N TYR A 351 14.28 -22.98 -16.99
CA TYR A 351 13.44 -24.00 -16.34
C TYR A 351 12.07 -23.45 -15.90
N GLY A 352 11.71 -22.24 -16.33
CA GLY A 352 10.39 -21.65 -16.13
C GLY A 352 10.25 -20.70 -14.93
N ALA A 353 11.32 -20.45 -14.17
CA ALA A 353 11.31 -19.44 -13.11
C ALA A 353 11.33 -18.03 -13.72
N LYS A 354 10.19 -17.33 -13.74
CA LYS A 354 10.05 -16.02 -14.41
C LYS A 354 10.57 -14.84 -13.59
N TYR A 355 10.55 -14.93 -12.27
CA TYR A 355 10.84 -13.80 -11.37
C TYR A 355 11.83 -14.21 -10.30
N ASN A 356 12.71 -13.26 -9.94
CA ASN A 356 13.53 -13.31 -8.75
C ASN A 356 12.83 -12.51 -7.66
N VAL A 357 12.58 -13.14 -6.50
CA VAL A 357 11.97 -12.52 -5.33
C VAL A 357 13.01 -12.50 -4.21
N GLU A 358 13.39 -11.31 -3.78
CA GLU A 358 14.47 -11.07 -2.82
C GLU A 358 13.93 -10.28 -1.61
N ASN A 359 14.12 -10.82 -0.41
CA ASN A 359 13.96 -10.04 0.83
C ASN A 359 15.18 -9.15 1.01
N VAL A 360 15.05 -7.87 0.66
CA VAL A 360 16.16 -6.91 0.70
C VAL A 360 16.52 -6.54 2.12
N VAL A 361 15.51 -6.36 2.97
CA VAL A 361 15.70 -5.98 4.38
C VAL A 361 14.53 -6.42 5.24
N GLU A 362 14.83 -6.81 6.47
CA GLU A 362 13.86 -6.99 7.56
C GLU A 362 14.36 -6.27 8.80
N ASP A 363 13.43 -5.74 9.59
CA ASP A 363 13.70 -5.10 10.88
C ASP A 363 12.60 -5.47 11.88
N ASP A 364 12.97 -5.61 13.14
CA ASP A 364 12.07 -5.93 14.25
C ASP A 364 11.15 -4.76 14.67
N GLY A 365 11.21 -3.64 13.93
CA GLY A 365 10.50 -2.40 14.22
C GLY A 365 11.30 -1.43 15.08
N SER A 366 12.55 -1.75 15.45
CA SER A 366 13.41 -0.83 16.20
C SER A 366 14.02 0.29 15.35
N PHE A 367 14.06 0.12 14.02
CA PHE A 367 14.58 1.13 13.08
C PHE A 367 13.62 1.42 11.92
N LEU A 368 13.04 0.39 11.29
CA LEU A 368 12.01 0.48 10.26
C LEU A 368 10.71 -0.06 10.86
N SER A 369 9.98 0.79 11.58
CA SER A 369 8.69 0.42 12.18
C SER A 369 7.54 0.79 11.25
N TYR A 370 6.64 -0.16 11.02
CA TYR A 370 5.37 0.04 10.32
C TYR A 370 5.57 0.73 8.95
N ILE A 371 6.57 0.31 8.17
CA ILE A 371 6.71 0.82 6.80
C ILE A 371 5.58 0.24 5.96
N THR A 372 4.92 1.09 5.18
CA THR A 372 3.82 0.70 4.28
C THR A 372 4.20 0.96 2.84
N THR A 373 5.27 1.71 2.56
CA THR A 373 5.84 1.88 1.22
C THR A 373 7.36 1.90 1.25
N ILE A 374 7.96 1.29 0.23
CA ILE A 374 9.35 1.49 -0.16
C ILE A 374 9.40 2.01 -1.60
N ALA A 375 10.31 2.93 -1.89
CA ALA A 375 10.62 3.36 -3.26
C ALA A 375 12.13 3.26 -3.53
N HIS A 376 12.49 2.73 -4.70
CA HIS A 376 13.87 2.62 -5.14
C HIS A 376 14.18 3.61 -6.26
N ASP A 377 15.15 4.49 -6.02
CA ASP A 377 15.77 5.34 -7.04
C ASP A 377 17.07 4.69 -7.51
N SER A 378 16.94 3.87 -8.56
CA SER A 378 18.06 3.18 -9.20
C SER A 378 19.05 4.12 -9.89
N ARG A 379 18.65 5.35 -10.28
CA ARG A 379 19.59 6.33 -10.87
C ARG A 379 20.57 6.85 -9.83
N ARG A 380 20.09 7.01 -8.60
CA ARG A 380 20.83 7.65 -7.50
C ARG A 380 21.31 6.66 -6.46
N GLY A 381 20.94 5.39 -6.59
CA GLY A 381 21.28 4.32 -5.68
C GLY A 381 20.69 4.58 -4.28
N LYS A 382 19.37 4.80 -4.21
CA LYS A 382 18.66 5.14 -2.96
C LYS A 382 17.42 4.29 -2.74
N LEU A 383 17.21 3.90 -1.48
CA LEU A 383 15.92 3.40 -0.99
C LEU A 383 15.28 4.42 -0.05
N TYR A 384 13.98 4.61 -0.21
CA TYR A 384 13.15 5.46 0.63
C TYR A 384 12.10 4.61 1.33
N PHE A 385 12.02 4.72 2.65
CA PHE A 385 11.06 3.99 3.47
C PHE A 385 10.18 4.96 4.25
N HIS A 386 8.88 4.69 4.24
CA HIS A 386 7.91 5.38 5.09
C HIS A 386 6.70 4.49 5.34
N GLY A 387 5.86 4.86 6.31
CA GLY A 387 4.52 4.31 6.38
C GLY A 387 3.50 5.12 7.18
N LEU A 388 2.29 4.57 7.23
CA LEU A 388 1.08 5.17 7.81
C LEU A 388 1.26 5.65 9.26
N MET A 389 2.02 4.90 10.06
CA MET A 389 2.30 5.19 11.47
C MET A 389 3.77 5.56 11.71
N THR A 390 4.56 5.72 10.65
CA THR A 390 5.99 6.05 10.74
C THR A 390 6.16 7.56 10.95
N PRO A 391 6.98 8.00 11.92
CA PRO A 391 7.11 9.43 12.22
C PRO A 391 8.03 10.22 11.27
N PHE A 392 8.81 9.55 10.42
CA PHE A 392 9.77 10.22 9.54
C PHE A 392 10.15 9.35 8.33
N LEU A 393 10.67 10.01 7.29
CA LEU A 393 11.33 9.36 6.15
C LEU A 393 12.65 8.73 6.58
N THR A 394 12.92 7.52 6.08
CA THR A 394 14.26 6.90 6.13
C THR A 394 14.80 6.78 4.72
N GLU A 395 15.97 7.37 4.46
CA GLU A 395 16.72 7.23 3.21
C GLU A 395 17.92 6.32 3.44
N CYS A 396 18.13 5.33 2.58
CA CYS A 396 19.30 4.45 2.62
C CYS A 396 20.03 4.46 1.27
N THR A 397 21.34 4.28 1.29
CA THR A 397 22.12 4.04 0.06
C THR A 397 22.02 2.57 -0.33
N TYR A 398 21.64 2.29 -1.57
CA TYR A 398 21.42 0.95 -2.11
C TYR A 398 21.64 0.95 -3.63
N PRO A 399 22.48 0.08 -4.19
CA PRO A 399 22.87 0.12 -5.60
C PRO A 399 21.76 -0.25 -6.59
#